data_AF-A0AAW0ZW32-F1
#
_entry.id   AF-A0AAW0ZW32-F1
#
_cell.length_a   1.000
_cell.length_b   1.000
_cell.length_c   1.000
_cell.angle_alpha   90.00
_cell.angle_beta   90.00
_cell.angle_gamma   90.00
#
_symmetry.space_group_name_H-M   'P 1'
#
loop_
_entity.id
_entity.type
_entity.pdbx_description
1 polymer ?
#
loop_
_entity_poly.entity_id
_entity_poly.type
_entity_poly.pdbx_seq_one_letter_code
_entity_poly.pdbx_strand_id
1 'polypeptide(L)' 'MVQMLRSTNTKLNNENYETWKFKIELLLIKEGLWNIVNEIKPERPNEDWIEKDGQVKATIGLTVEN' A
#
# COMPACT_ATOMS: atom_id res chain seq x y z
N MET A 1 -2.12 1.34 -22.01
CA MET A 1 -1.09 0.53 -21.35
C MET A 1 -0.47 1.37 -20.24
N VAL A 2 -0.91 1.20 -19.00
CA VAL A 2 -0.22 1.80 -17.85
C VAL A 2 0.91 0.85 -17.52
N GLN A 3 2.13 1.26 -17.83
CA GLN A 3 3.33 0.53 -17.44
C GLN A 3 3.38 0.60 -15.92
N MET A 4 2.94 -0.48 -15.25
CA MET A 4 3.24 -0.70 -13.84
C MET A 4 4.76 -0.60 -13.71
N LEU A 5 5.23 0.54 -13.21
CA LEU A 5 6.62 0.70 -12.82
C LEU A 5 6.88 -0.46 -11.86
N ARG A 6 7.67 -1.44 -12.30
CA ARG A 6 8.29 -2.42 -11.42
C ARG A 6 9.29 -1.65 -10.57
N SER A 7 8.79 -0.86 -9.64
CA SER A 7 9.59 -0.33 -8.54
C SER A 7 10.02 -1.57 -7.78
N THR A 8 11.32 -1.85 -7.82
CA THR A 8 11.98 -2.77 -6.90
C THR A 8 11.84 -2.20 -5.48
N ASN A 9 10.63 -2.21 -4.94
CA ASN A 9 10.41 -1.87 -3.55
C ASN A 9 11.14 -2.93 -2.74
N THR A 10 12.13 -2.46 -1.97
CA THR A 10 12.83 -3.26 -0.98
C THR A 10 11.77 -3.97 -0.16
N LYS A 11 11.85 -5.30 -0.08
CA LYS A 11 10.89 -6.04 0.73
C LYS A 11 11.14 -5.79 2.22
N LEU A 12 10.08 -5.79 3.02
CA LEU A 12 10.17 -5.65 4.47
C LEU A 12 10.94 -6.83 5.06
N ASN A 13 11.93 -6.52 5.89
CA ASN A 13 12.69 -7.47 6.69
C ASN A 13 12.94 -6.93 8.11
N ASN A 14 13.66 -7.69 8.91
CA ASN A 14 13.89 -7.39 10.33
C ASN A 14 14.74 -6.13 10.59
N GLU A 15 15.36 -5.56 9.56
CA GLU A 15 16.32 -4.44 9.70
C GLU A 15 15.84 -3.15 9.03
N ASN A 16 14.79 -3.19 8.20
CA ASN A 16 14.46 -2.09 7.29
C ASN A 16 13.06 -1.47 7.48
N TYR A 17 12.35 -1.81 8.56
CA TYR A 17 10.95 -1.41 8.77
C TYR A 17 10.68 0.09 8.55
N GLU A 18 11.45 0.99 9.16
CA GLU A 18 11.22 2.45 9.03
C GLU A 18 11.39 2.93 7.58
N THR A 19 12.42 2.44 6.89
CA THR A 19 12.65 2.78 5.48
C THR A 19 11.58 2.18 4.57
N TRP A 20 11.16 0.94 4.83
CA TRP A 20 10.09 0.28 4.11
C TRP A 20 8.76 1.01 4.30
N LYS A 21 8.40 1.35 5.53
CA LYS A 21 7.18 2.07 5.88
C LYS A 21 7.10 3.40 5.14
N PHE A 22 8.18 4.19 5.17
CA PHE A 22 8.24 5.47 4.46
C PHE A 22 8.05 5.30 2.93
N LYS A 23 8.70 4.28 2.33
CA LYS A 23 8.54 4.00 0.89
C LYS A 23 7.11 3.55 0.53
N ILE A 24 6.47 2.75 1.38
CA ILE A 24 5.08 2.33 1.19
C ILE A 24 4.13 3.52 1.32
N GLU A 25 4.32 4.41 2.29
CA GLU A 25 3.55 5.64 2.40
C GLU A 25 3.65 6.49 1.12
N LEU A 26 4.87 6.74 0.63
CA LEU A 26 5.07 7.48 -0.63
C LEU A 26 4.42 6.80 -1.84
N LEU A 27 4.48 5.46 -1.91
CA LEU A 27 3.84 4.69 -2.97
C LEU A 27 2.32 4.85 -2.92
N LEU A 28 1.71 4.67 -1.75
CA LEU A 28 0.26 4.79 -1.57
C LEU A 28 -0.22 6.23 -1.78
N ILE A 29 0.57 7.24 -1.42
CA ILE A 29 0.28 8.65 -1.74
C ILE A 29 0.28 8.84 -3.26
N LYS A 30 1.30 8.33 -3.96
CA LYS A 30 1.40 8.40 -5.42
C LYS A 30 0.21 7.72 -6.12
N GLU A 31 -0.30 6.64 -5.54
CA GLU A 31 -1.45 5.88 -6.06
C GLU A 31 -2.80 6.45 -5.61
N GLY A 32 -2.83 7.48 -4.76
CA GLY A 32 -4.06 8.05 -4.22
C GLY A 32 -4.79 7.11 -3.24
N LEU A 33 -4.07 6.17 -2.66
CA LEU A 33 -4.58 5.11 -1.78
C LEU A 33 -4.26 5.35 -0.29
N TRP A 34 -3.42 6.35 0.03
CA TRP A 34 -2.97 6.59 1.41
C TRP A 34 -4.10 6.78 2.43
N ASN A 35 -5.18 7.45 2.01
CA ASN A 35 -6.34 7.70 2.87
C ASN A 35 -6.98 6.40 3.41
N ILE A 36 -6.89 5.30 2.67
CA ILE A 36 -7.41 4.00 3.10
C ILE A 36 -6.69 3.48 4.35
N VAL A 37 -5.40 3.81 4.52
CA VAL A 37 -4.59 3.40 5.68
C VAL A 37 -4.64 4.43 6.81
N ASN A 38 -4.68 5.71 6.44
CA ASN A 38 -4.55 6.81 7.39
C ASN A 38 -5.88 7.24 8.02
N GLU A 39 -7.00 6.95 7.38
CA GLU A 39 -8.33 7.31 7.88
C GLU A 39 -9.01 6.13 8.60
N ILE A 40 -9.99 6.47 9.44
CA ILE A 40 -10.79 5.45 10.13
C ILE A 40 -11.64 4.73 9.08
N LYS A 41 -11.56 3.40 9.07
CA LYS A 41 -12.44 2.55 8.25
C LYS A 41 -13.91 2.95 8.47
N PRO A 42 -14.67 3.26 7.40
CA PRO A 42 -16.08 3.60 7.54
C PRO A 42 -16.88 2.41 8.08
N GLU A 43 -17.91 2.70 8.89
CA GLU A 43 -18.80 1.68 9.46
C GLU A 43 -19.49 0.86 8.35
N ARG A 44 -19.79 1.51 7.21
CA ARG A 44 -20.35 0.88 6.02
C ARG A 44 -19.53 1.26 4.79
N PRO A 45 -18.48 0.50 4.46
CA PRO A 45 -17.68 0.72 3.27
C PRO A 45 -18.53 0.52 2.01
N ASN A 46 -18.38 1.41 1.04
CA ASN A 46 -18.92 1.22 -0.30
C ASN A 46 -17.97 0.34 -1.15
N GLU A 47 -18.39 -0.01 -2.36
CA GLU A 47 -17.62 -0.86 -3.27
C GLU A 47 -16.25 -0.27 -3.62
N ASP A 48 -16.17 1.04 -3.88
CA ASP A 48 -14.91 1.75 -4.16
C ASP A 48 -13.91 1.65 -3.01
N TRP A 49 -14.37 1.82 -1.76
CA TRP A 49 -13.52 1.68 -0.59
C TRP A 49 -13.02 0.25 -0.44
N ILE A 50 -13.90 -0.75 -0.65
CA ILE A 50 -13.55 -2.18 -0.55
C ILE A 50 -12.49 -2.55 -1.61
N GLU A 51 -12.65 -2.06 -2.83
CA GLU A 51 -11.69 -2.29 -3.91
C GLU A 51 -10.32 -1.70 -3.57
N LYS A 52 -10.29 -0.43 -3.15
CA LYS A 52 -9.06 0.27 -2.77
C LYS A 52 -8.37 -0.35 -1.54
N ASP A 53 -9.13 -0.80 -0.55
CA ASP A 53 -8.62 -1.58 0.58
C ASP A 53 -7.97 -2.90 0.14
N GLY A 54 -8.57 -3.59 -0.83
CA GLY A 54 -7.97 -4.76 -1.46
C GLY A 54 -6.65 -4.45 -2.16
N GLN A 55 -6.60 -3.35 -2.92
CA GLN A 55 -5.39 -2.90 -3.61
C GLN A 55 -4.26 -2.57 -2.63
N VAL A 56 -4.55 -1.80 -1.58
CA VAL A 56 -3.58 -1.45 -0.52
C VAL A 56 -3.02 -2.70 0.14
N LYS A 57 -3.89 -3.64 0.53
CA LYS A 57 -3.47 -4.89 1.18
C LYS A 57 -2.58 -5.74 0.28
N ALA A 58 -2.92 -5.84 -1.01
CA ALA A 58 -2.11 -6.55 -1.99
C ALA A 58 -0.73 -5.88 -2.14
N THR A 59 -0.69 -4.56 -2.30
CA THR A 59 0.56 -3.79 -2.42
C THR A 59 1.46 -3.99 -1.19
N ILE A 60 0.91 -3.81 0.01
CA ILE A 60 1.68 -4.00 1.26
C ILE A 60 2.17 -5.45 1.36
N GLY A 61 1.27 -6.43 1.23
CA GLY A 61 1.60 -7.85 1.40
C GLY A 61 2.66 -8.34 0.39
N LEU A 62 2.60 -7.91 -0.87
CA LEU A 62 3.57 -8.26 -1.90
C LEU A 62 4.97 -7.67 -1.67
N THR A 63 5.07 -6.69 -0.77
CA THR A 63 6.34 -6.05 -0.40
C THR A 63 6.90 -6.56 0.92
N VAL A 64 6.40 -7.66 1.46
CA VAL A 64 6.99 -8.33 2.64
C VAL A 64 7.84 -9.52 2.19
N GLU A 65 8.96 -9.77 2.88
CA GLU A 65 9.76 -11.00 2.65
C GLU A 65 8.99 -12.23 3.15
N ASN A 66 9.13 -13.34 2.42
CA ASN A 66 8.60 -14.65 2.82
C ASN A 66 9.65 -15.42 3.62
#